data_AF-A0A959TV99-F1
#
_entry.id   AF-A0A959TV99-F1
#
_cell.length_a   1.000
_cell.length_b   1.000
_cell.length_c   1.000
_cell.angle_alpha   90.00
_cell.angle_beta   90.00
_cell.angle_gamma   90.00
#
_symmetry.space_group_name_H-M   'P 1'
#
loop_
_entity.id
_entity.type
_entity.pdbx_description
1 polymer ?
#
loop_
_entity_poly.entity_id
_entity_poly.type
_entity_poly.pdbx_seq_one_letter_code
_entity_poly.pdbx_strand_id
1 'polypeptide(L)'
;MRAAIAVLTLGGLGLVSCQKEPEPIGSDQVLMVVDQAIAERCLLPLWPVFNDLGIGPGNWGGHNSNACLVLDSIQGDTAGFPSNGTVTAFLSFEAMGCSSPDGAIRSGALIVTFGSVDSTGALHGRFRAPDLLVDEHRVRMMATWQGTGVSEWMLMVDTSSIFFNGDWSRRFTGRLDQRLIEGERDGNLDEDAYHISTELIGRDRDGASFGCSTTTELRLEMSCKWIVSGVERFDASDELARELDLGTGSCDDLARITAENTVFGLTIP
;
A
#
# COMPACT_ATOMS: atom_id res chain seq x y z
N MET A 1 55.77 -59.69 -41.97
CA MET A 1 54.33 -59.38 -41.86
C MET A 1 54.09 -58.77 -40.50
N ARG A 2 53.98 -57.44 -40.42
CA ARG A 2 53.74 -56.69 -39.17
C ARG A 2 52.33 -56.11 -39.25
N ALA A 3 51.45 -56.51 -38.34
CA ALA A 3 50.11 -55.95 -38.18
C ALA A 3 50.18 -54.80 -37.15
N ALA A 4 49.72 -53.62 -37.54
CA ALA A 4 49.59 -52.46 -36.66
C ALA A 4 48.13 -52.35 -36.20
N ILE A 5 47.93 -52.32 -34.88
CA ILE A 5 46.64 -52.09 -34.23
C ILE A 5 46.51 -50.58 -33.98
N ALA A 6 45.51 -49.96 -34.59
CA ALA A 6 45.15 -48.56 -34.35
C ALA A 6 44.11 -48.50 -33.22
N VAL A 7 44.48 -47.90 -32.09
CA VAL A 7 43.59 -47.60 -30.97
C VAL A 7 42.98 -46.22 -31.21
N LEU A 8 41.66 -46.18 -31.38
CA LEU A 8 40.89 -44.94 -31.52
C LEU A 8 40.35 -44.54 -30.13
N THR A 9 40.93 -43.51 -29.53
CA THR A 9 40.44 -42.91 -28.28
C THR A 9 39.39 -41.84 -28.60
N LEU A 10 38.12 -42.13 -28.30
CA LEU A 10 37.05 -41.12 -28.27
C LEU A 10 37.26 -40.18 -27.07
N GLY A 11 37.56 -38.91 -27.34
CA GLY A 11 37.55 -37.84 -26.34
C GLY A 11 36.12 -37.37 -26.07
N GLY A 12 35.61 -37.63 -24.87
CA GLY A 12 34.36 -37.06 -24.39
C GLY A 12 34.57 -35.61 -23.94
N LEU A 13 33.99 -34.67 -24.68
CA LEU A 13 33.85 -33.28 -24.26
C LEU A 13 32.72 -33.21 -23.20
N GLY A 14 33.11 -33.13 -21.93
CA GLY A 14 32.18 -32.80 -20.85
C GLY A 14 31.77 -31.34 -20.95
N LEU A 15 30.49 -31.09 -21.23
CA LEU A 15 29.89 -29.78 -21.07
C LEU A 15 29.78 -29.50 -19.58
N VAL A 16 30.72 -28.71 -19.05
CA VAL A 16 30.60 -28.14 -17.71
C VAL A 16 29.52 -27.05 -17.80
N SER A 17 28.31 -27.40 -17.38
CA SER A 17 27.25 -26.44 -17.12
C SER A 17 27.73 -25.54 -15.96
N CYS A 18 28.15 -24.32 -16.29
CA CYS A 18 28.35 -23.29 -15.28
C CYS A 18 26.98 -22.93 -14.71
N GLN A 19 26.64 -23.49 -13.55
CA GLN A 19 25.59 -22.90 -12.72
C GLN A 19 26.11 -21.52 -12.31
N LYS A 20 25.49 -20.46 -12.83
CA LYS A 20 25.71 -19.10 -12.35
C LYS A 20 25.38 -19.12 -10.86
N GLU A 21 26.35 -18.82 -10.00
CA GLU A 21 26.09 -18.69 -8.57
C GLU A 21 25.04 -17.60 -8.37
N PRO A 22 24.03 -17.82 -7.49
CA PRO A 22 23.04 -16.80 -7.21
C PRO A 22 23.74 -15.56 -6.66
N GLU A 23 23.59 -14.43 -7.35
CA GLU A 23 24.12 -13.17 -6.88
C GLU A 23 23.40 -12.80 -5.58
N PRO A 24 24.11 -12.32 -4.54
CA PRO A 24 23.47 -11.85 -3.32
C PRO A 24 22.49 -10.73 -3.66
N ILE A 25 21.39 -10.64 -2.92
CA ILE A 25 20.39 -9.57 -3.09
C ILE A 25 21.11 -8.23 -3.05
N GLY A 26 20.98 -7.45 -4.12
CA GLY A 26 21.59 -6.12 -4.24
C GLY A 26 20.98 -5.14 -3.23
N SER A 27 21.73 -4.10 -2.86
CA SER A 27 21.19 -3.01 -2.00
C SER A 27 19.92 -2.41 -2.58
N ASP A 28 19.90 -2.19 -3.89
CA ASP A 28 18.83 -1.48 -4.59
C ASP A 28 17.54 -2.30 -4.58
N GLN A 29 17.71 -3.63 -4.61
CA GLN A 29 16.64 -4.61 -4.53
C GLN A 29 15.95 -4.63 -3.17
N VAL A 30 16.73 -4.51 -2.09
CA VAL A 30 16.19 -4.36 -0.72
C VAL A 30 15.51 -3.01 -0.57
N LEU A 31 16.11 -1.95 -1.11
CA LEU A 31 15.56 -0.59 -1.05
C LEU A 31 14.18 -0.50 -1.71
N MET A 32 13.96 -1.14 -2.86
CA MET A 32 12.65 -1.19 -3.50
C MET A 32 11.56 -1.75 -2.58
N VAL A 33 11.87 -2.80 -1.81
CA VAL A 33 10.89 -3.43 -0.92
C VAL A 33 10.63 -2.56 0.32
N VAL A 34 11.69 -2.00 0.92
CA VAL A 34 11.59 -1.05 2.03
C VAL A 34 10.76 0.17 1.65
N ASP A 35 10.99 0.71 0.45
CA ASP A 35 10.24 1.84 -0.07
C ASP A 35 8.74 1.55 -0.22
N GLN A 36 8.36 0.26 -0.36
CA GLN A 36 6.96 -0.11 -0.59
C GLN A 36 6.26 -0.12 0.74
N ALA A 37 6.89 -0.76 1.73
CA ALA A 37 6.41 -0.76 3.11
C ALA A 37 6.21 0.67 3.67
N ILE A 38 7.16 1.58 3.39
CA ILE A 38 7.03 3.00 3.78
C ILE A 38 5.82 3.65 3.08
N ALA A 39 5.68 3.44 1.77
CA ALA A 39 4.59 4.01 0.99
C ALA A 39 3.21 3.51 1.47
N GLU A 40 3.12 2.24 1.80
CA GLU A 40 1.90 1.61 2.32
C GLU A 40 1.57 2.08 3.73
N ARG A 41 2.56 2.20 4.61
CA ARG A 41 2.36 2.84 5.93
C ARG A 41 1.77 4.24 5.80
N CYS A 42 2.17 5.00 4.79
CA CYS A 42 1.62 6.34 4.56
C CYS A 42 0.19 6.32 4.01
N LEU A 43 -0.15 5.34 3.16
CA LEU A 43 -1.33 5.35 2.31
C LEU A 43 -2.49 4.51 2.85
N LEU A 44 -2.20 3.29 3.32
CA LEU A 44 -3.22 2.31 3.70
C LEU A 44 -4.13 2.81 4.84
N PRO A 45 -3.63 3.49 5.89
CA PRO A 45 -4.47 4.01 6.97
C PRO A 45 -5.39 5.17 6.56
N LEU A 46 -5.16 5.83 5.42
CA LEU A 46 -5.93 7.01 5.03
C LEU A 46 -7.40 6.71 4.76
N TRP A 47 -7.71 5.53 4.22
CA TRP A 47 -9.10 5.11 4.00
C TRP A 47 -9.84 4.83 5.31
N PRO A 48 -9.33 3.99 6.23
CA PRO A 48 -9.88 3.84 7.57
C PRO A 48 -10.14 5.17 8.29
N VAL A 49 -9.13 6.06 8.33
CA VAL A 49 -9.24 7.39 8.95
C VAL A 49 -10.40 8.20 8.38
N PHE A 50 -10.56 8.21 7.06
CA PHE A 50 -11.68 8.89 6.42
C PHE A 50 -13.02 8.20 6.72
N ASN A 51 -13.08 6.88 6.57
CA ASN A 51 -14.30 6.09 6.74
C ASN A 51 -14.86 6.21 8.16
N ASP A 52 -14.00 6.33 9.17
CA ASP A 52 -14.37 6.50 10.57
C ASP A 52 -15.01 7.87 10.88
N LEU A 53 -14.79 8.89 10.04
CA LEU A 53 -15.54 10.15 10.17
C LEU A 53 -17.05 9.96 9.93
N GLY A 54 -17.47 8.84 9.34
CA GLY A 54 -18.85 8.55 9.03
C GLY A 54 -19.49 9.57 8.08
N ILE A 55 -18.68 10.29 7.30
CA ILE A 55 -19.18 11.29 6.34
C ILE A 55 -19.75 10.56 5.13
N GLY A 56 -21.00 10.88 4.82
CA GLY A 56 -21.68 10.37 3.64
C GLY A 56 -23.15 10.75 3.61
N PRO A 57 -23.92 10.14 2.70
CA PRO A 57 -25.36 10.40 2.57
C PRO A 57 -26.09 10.18 3.89
N GLY A 58 -26.76 11.23 4.37
CA GLY A 58 -27.47 11.21 5.66
C GLY A 58 -26.64 11.67 6.86
N ASN A 59 -25.31 11.76 6.74
CA ASN A 59 -24.44 12.31 7.77
C ASN A 59 -23.28 13.10 7.16
N TRP A 60 -23.38 14.42 7.17
CA TRP A 60 -22.39 15.32 6.57
C TRP A 60 -21.58 16.12 7.61
N GLY A 61 -21.75 15.83 8.90
CA GLY A 61 -21.06 16.51 9.99
C GLY A 61 -19.97 15.63 10.60
N GLY A 62 -18.93 15.33 9.84
CA GLY A 62 -17.85 14.47 10.32
C GLY A 62 -16.79 15.23 11.10
N HIS A 63 -16.48 14.74 12.29
CA HIS A 63 -15.29 15.08 13.04
C HIS A 63 -14.84 13.83 13.78
N ASN A 64 -13.55 13.50 13.67
CA ASN A 64 -12.94 12.40 14.40
C ASN A 64 -11.77 12.97 15.20
N SER A 65 -11.98 13.08 16.51
CA SER A 65 -10.95 13.56 17.43
C SER A 65 -9.78 12.59 17.56
N ASN A 66 -10.01 11.28 17.38
CA ASN A 66 -8.97 10.27 17.48
C ASN A 66 -8.00 10.37 16.29
N ALA A 67 -8.50 10.66 15.10
CA ALA A 67 -7.68 10.87 13.90
C ALA A 67 -7.31 12.34 13.63
N CYS A 68 -7.73 13.28 14.49
CA CYS A 68 -7.69 14.75 14.32
C CYS A 68 -7.86 15.23 12.86
N LEU A 69 -8.79 14.60 12.16
CA LEU A 69 -9.22 14.96 10.82
C LEU A 69 -10.53 15.74 10.95
N VAL A 70 -10.55 16.95 10.40
CA VAL A 70 -11.67 17.88 10.51
C VAL A 70 -12.28 18.12 9.15
N LEU A 71 -13.61 18.19 9.11
CA LEU A 71 -14.35 18.69 7.97
C LEU A 71 -14.32 20.22 7.95
N ASP A 72 -13.58 20.78 6.99
CA ASP A 72 -13.47 22.22 6.80
C ASP A 72 -14.71 22.78 6.10
N SER A 73 -15.13 22.11 5.01
CA SER A 73 -16.26 22.54 4.20
C SER A 73 -16.82 21.42 3.33
N ILE A 74 -18.07 21.61 2.90
CA ILE A 74 -18.73 20.76 1.91
C ILE A 74 -19.22 21.61 0.76
N GLN A 75 -19.06 21.08 -0.45
CA GLN A 75 -19.58 21.64 -1.69
C GLN A 75 -20.52 20.64 -2.37
N GLY A 76 -21.71 21.09 -2.76
CA GLY A 76 -22.72 20.28 -3.43
C GLY A 76 -24.05 20.27 -2.67
N ASP A 77 -25.09 19.71 -3.29
CA ASP A 77 -26.40 19.54 -2.65
C ASP A 77 -26.43 18.25 -1.82
N THR A 78 -26.21 18.39 -0.52
CA THR A 78 -26.19 17.29 0.45
C THR A 78 -27.54 16.66 0.70
N ALA A 79 -28.64 17.39 0.48
CA ALA A 79 -30.01 16.90 0.68
C ALA A 79 -30.53 16.17 -0.57
N GLY A 80 -30.09 16.62 -1.75
CA GLY A 80 -30.44 16.03 -3.04
C GLY A 80 -29.50 14.92 -3.52
N PHE A 81 -28.43 14.61 -2.78
CA PHE A 81 -27.51 13.54 -3.16
C PHE A 81 -28.20 12.15 -3.13
N PRO A 82 -27.94 11.26 -4.11
CA PRO A 82 -27.05 11.43 -5.27
C PRO A 82 -27.71 12.09 -6.49
N SER A 83 -29.02 12.30 -6.48
CA SER A 83 -29.81 12.77 -7.64
C SER A 83 -29.39 14.14 -8.18
N ASN A 84 -28.95 15.04 -7.30
CA ASN A 84 -28.58 16.42 -7.65
C ASN A 84 -27.07 16.60 -7.94
N GLY A 85 -26.34 15.50 -8.10
CA GLY A 85 -24.93 15.49 -8.47
C GLY A 85 -23.98 15.20 -7.31
N THR A 86 -22.70 15.46 -7.53
CA THR A 86 -21.62 15.09 -6.60
C THR A 86 -21.57 16.00 -5.38
N VAL A 87 -21.17 15.44 -4.25
CA VAL A 87 -20.83 16.19 -3.03
C VAL A 87 -19.33 16.06 -2.77
N THR A 88 -18.63 17.17 -2.53
CA THR A 88 -17.20 17.17 -2.20
C THR A 88 -16.99 17.68 -0.78
N ALA A 89 -16.37 16.87 0.06
CA ALA A 89 -15.89 17.23 1.39
C ALA A 89 -14.41 17.64 1.30
N PHE A 90 -14.10 18.80 1.87
CA PHE A 90 -12.73 19.28 2.05
C PHE A 90 -12.38 19.07 3.52
N LEU A 91 -11.36 18.25 3.74
CA LEU A 91 -10.91 17.81 5.05
C LEU A 91 -9.48 18.29 5.27
N SER A 92 -9.12 18.57 6.52
CA SER A 92 -7.75 18.88 6.89
C SER A 92 -7.34 18.22 8.20
N PHE A 93 -6.08 17.81 8.25
CA PHE A 93 -5.40 17.54 9.51
C PHE A 93 -4.84 18.86 10.04
N GLU A 94 -4.79 19.01 11.37
CA GLU A 94 -4.29 20.22 12.01
C GLU A 94 -2.87 20.61 11.56
N ALA A 95 -2.62 21.91 11.42
CA ALA A 95 -1.39 22.44 10.82
C ALA A 95 -0.12 22.17 11.64
N MET A 96 -0.23 21.88 12.94
CA MET A 96 0.91 21.57 13.81
C MET A 96 1.26 20.07 13.83
N GLY A 97 0.57 19.25 13.03
CA GLY A 97 0.70 17.80 13.05
C GLY A 97 -0.28 17.18 14.04
N CYS A 98 -1.10 16.25 13.55
CA CYS A 98 -2.00 15.43 14.34
C CYS A 98 -1.37 14.04 14.55
N SER A 99 -1.23 13.59 15.79
CA SER A 99 -0.90 12.20 16.08
C SER A 99 -2.15 11.36 15.89
N SER A 100 -2.17 10.55 14.86
CA SER A 100 -3.24 9.58 14.64
C SER A 100 -3.04 8.33 15.50
N PRO A 101 -4.06 7.45 15.62
CA PRO A 101 -4.00 6.23 16.42
C PRO A 101 -2.88 5.26 16.03
N ASP A 102 -2.53 5.26 14.74
CA ASP A 102 -1.43 4.48 14.18
C ASP A 102 -0.06 5.11 14.48
N GLY A 103 0.00 6.11 15.35
CA GLY A 103 1.23 6.77 15.76
C GLY A 103 1.90 7.61 14.68
N ALA A 104 1.28 7.77 13.50
CA ALA A 104 1.79 8.66 12.45
C ALA A 104 1.33 10.10 12.70
N ILE A 105 2.21 11.06 12.38
CA ILE A 105 1.92 12.48 12.49
C ILE A 105 1.46 13.01 11.14
N ARG A 106 0.20 13.45 11.02
CA ARG A 106 -0.38 13.92 9.76
C ARG A 106 -0.63 15.42 9.74
N SER A 107 -0.37 16.07 8.62
CA SER A 107 -0.80 17.45 8.35
C SER A 107 -1.12 17.67 6.87
N GLY A 108 -1.98 18.63 6.57
CA GLY A 108 -2.38 18.96 5.20
C GLY A 108 -3.80 18.52 4.86
N ALA A 109 -4.13 18.53 3.57
CA ALA A 109 -5.50 18.42 3.10
C ALA A 109 -5.83 17.04 2.50
N LEU A 110 -7.06 16.59 2.75
CA LEU A 110 -7.71 15.47 2.08
C LEU A 110 -8.99 15.97 1.41
N ILE A 111 -9.21 15.57 0.17
CA ILE A 111 -10.39 15.97 -0.61
C ILE A 111 -11.13 14.70 -1.00
N VAL A 112 -12.37 14.57 -0.54
CA VAL A 112 -13.22 13.42 -0.84
C VAL A 112 -14.41 13.88 -1.66
N THR A 113 -14.62 13.28 -2.82
CA THR A 113 -15.82 13.51 -3.62
C THR A 113 -16.66 12.24 -3.64
N PHE A 114 -17.90 12.38 -3.16
CA PHE A 114 -18.96 11.41 -3.31
C PHE A 114 -19.59 11.59 -4.69
N GLY A 115 -19.50 10.55 -5.52
CA GLY A 115 -19.86 10.59 -6.93
C GLY A 115 -21.30 10.18 -7.17
N SER A 116 -21.56 8.89 -7.04
CA SER A 116 -22.84 8.26 -7.41
C SER A 116 -23.13 7.06 -6.52
N VAL A 117 -24.37 6.58 -6.59
CA VAL A 117 -24.77 5.28 -6.02
C VAL A 117 -25.19 4.39 -7.18
N ASP A 118 -24.71 3.14 -7.23
CA ASP A 118 -25.08 2.21 -8.29
C ASP A 118 -26.42 1.49 -8.02
N SER A 119 -26.81 0.60 -8.93
CA SER A 119 -28.07 -0.15 -8.82
C SER A 119 -28.14 -1.11 -7.63
N THR A 120 -27.00 -1.43 -7.01
CA THR A 120 -26.92 -2.26 -5.80
C THR A 120 -27.00 -1.43 -4.52
N GLY A 121 -26.96 -0.10 -4.64
CA GLY A 121 -26.87 0.82 -3.51
C GLY A 121 -25.43 1.10 -3.07
N ALA A 122 -24.42 0.59 -3.78
CA ALA A 122 -23.03 0.87 -3.43
C ALA A 122 -22.66 2.30 -3.79
N LEU A 123 -22.03 3.00 -2.85
CA LEU A 123 -21.55 4.36 -2.99
C LEU A 123 -20.19 4.36 -3.67
N HIS A 124 -20.05 5.21 -4.68
CA HIS A 124 -18.83 5.43 -5.46
C HIS A 124 -18.30 6.82 -5.18
N GLY A 125 -16.98 6.94 -5.06
CA GLY A 125 -16.34 8.22 -4.83
C GLY A 125 -14.88 8.25 -5.24
N ARG A 126 -14.25 9.37 -4.94
CA ARG A 126 -12.82 9.57 -5.10
C ARG A 126 -12.24 10.25 -3.88
N PHE A 127 -10.99 9.94 -3.62
CA PHE A 127 -10.15 10.48 -2.56
C PHE A 127 -8.92 11.14 -3.22
N ARG A 128 -8.51 12.31 -2.74
CA ARG A 128 -7.29 12.99 -3.18
C ARG A 128 -6.53 13.55 -2.00
N ALA A 129 -5.24 13.27 -1.96
CA ALA A 129 -4.27 13.96 -1.13
C ALA A 129 -3.38 14.78 -2.08
N PRO A 130 -3.63 16.08 -2.28
CA PRO A 130 -2.83 16.89 -3.19
C PRO A 130 -1.44 17.21 -2.63
N ASP A 131 -1.31 17.25 -1.30
CA ASP A 131 -0.08 17.59 -0.60
C ASP A 131 -0.15 17.20 0.89
N LEU A 132 -0.45 15.93 1.17
CA LEU A 132 -0.52 15.44 2.55
C LEU A 132 0.89 15.17 3.08
N LEU A 133 1.17 15.53 4.32
CA LEU A 133 2.37 15.14 5.04
C LEU A 133 2.02 14.03 6.03
N VAL A 134 2.73 12.90 5.98
CA VAL A 134 2.66 11.79 6.93
C VAL A 134 4.06 11.55 7.47
N ASP A 135 4.27 11.89 8.73
CA ASP A 135 5.58 12.04 9.36
C ASP A 135 6.47 13.02 8.55
N GLU A 136 7.55 12.52 7.95
CA GLU A 136 8.46 13.29 7.08
C GLU A 136 8.17 13.07 5.58
N HIS A 137 7.14 12.28 5.25
CA HIS A 137 6.81 11.88 3.89
C HIS A 137 5.70 12.72 3.30
N ARG A 138 5.92 13.26 2.10
CA ARG A 138 4.89 14.00 1.36
C ARG A 138 4.17 13.06 0.40
N VAL A 139 2.87 12.89 0.59
CA VAL A 139 2.00 12.00 -0.17
C VAL A 139 1.17 12.82 -1.16
N ARG A 140 1.32 12.51 -2.46
CA ARG A 140 0.43 12.99 -3.52
C ARG A 140 -0.21 11.84 -4.25
N MET A 141 -1.51 11.66 -4.02
CA MET A 141 -2.26 10.55 -4.58
C MET A 141 -3.68 10.94 -4.96
N MET A 142 -4.25 10.11 -5.80
CA MET A 142 -5.69 9.99 -5.97
C MET A 142 -6.09 8.52 -5.88
N ALA A 143 -7.31 8.28 -5.41
CA ALA A 143 -7.94 6.98 -5.49
C ALA A 143 -9.41 7.13 -5.85
N THR A 144 -9.97 6.17 -6.58
CA THR A 144 -11.42 5.97 -6.62
C THR A 144 -11.76 4.84 -5.68
N TRP A 145 -12.94 4.90 -5.06
CA TRP A 145 -13.39 3.88 -4.13
C TRP A 145 -14.84 3.49 -4.42
N GLN A 146 -15.17 2.24 -4.11
CA GLN A 146 -16.53 1.73 -4.11
C GLN A 146 -16.72 0.75 -2.94
N GLY A 147 -17.90 0.78 -2.33
CA GLY A 147 -18.30 -0.28 -1.39
C GLY A 147 -18.57 -1.58 -2.14
N THR A 148 -18.03 -2.70 -1.66
CA THR A 148 -18.28 -4.04 -2.21
C THR A 148 -19.07 -4.93 -1.25
N GLY A 149 -19.22 -4.51 0.01
CA GLY A 149 -19.94 -5.24 1.04
C GLY A 149 -20.17 -4.41 2.30
N VAL A 150 -20.74 -5.04 3.32
CA VAL A 150 -20.87 -4.45 4.66
C VAL A 150 -19.48 -4.45 5.29
N SER A 151 -18.77 -3.34 5.15
CA SER A 151 -17.38 -3.15 5.58
C SER A 151 -16.30 -3.73 4.66
N GLU A 152 -16.61 -3.81 3.36
CA GLU A 152 -15.64 -4.14 2.32
C GLU A 152 -15.62 -3.03 1.28
N TRP A 153 -14.41 -2.66 0.85
CA TRP A 153 -14.19 -1.59 -0.11
C TRP A 153 -13.11 -1.99 -1.11
N MET A 154 -13.31 -1.56 -2.35
CA MET A 154 -12.29 -1.61 -3.38
C MET A 154 -11.81 -0.21 -3.67
N LEU A 155 -10.49 -0.01 -3.68
CA LEU A 155 -9.85 1.23 -4.05
C LEU A 155 -8.98 1.02 -5.30
N MET A 156 -9.11 1.90 -6.28
CA MET A 156 -8.17 2.01 -7.38
C MET A 156 -7.28 3.20 -7.12
N VAL A 157 -6.01 2.95 -6.78
CA VAL A 157 -5.05 3.96 -6.37
C VAL A 157 -4.15 4.39 -7.53
N ASP A 158 -3.80 5.67 -7.55
CA ASP A 158 -2.80 6.26 -8.43
C ASP A 158 -1.97 7.26 -7.61
N THR A 159 -0.71 6.90 -7.39
CA THR A 159 0.26 7.73 -6.69
C THR A 159 1.12 8.48 -7.71
N SER A 160 0.92 9.80 -7.75
CA SER A 160 1.72 10.69 -8.59
C SER A 160 3.11 10.94 -8.00
N SER A 161 3.24 10.83 -6.68
CA SER A 161 4.52 10.91 -5.98
C SER A 161 4.36 10.69 -4.47
N ILE A 162 5.21 9.86 -3.88
CA ILE A 162 5.45 9.79 -2.43
C ILE A 162 6.90 10.20 -2.18
N PHE A 163 7.13 11.35 -1.54
CA PHE A 163 8.48 11.88 -1.33
C PHE A 163 9.04 11.49 0.02
N PHE A 164 10.32 11.13 0.01
CA PHE A 164 11.17 11.13 1.19
C PHE A 164 12.24 12.20 1.03
N ASN A 165 12.35 13.12 2.00
CA ASN A 165 13.44 14.11 2.10
C ASN A 165 13.76 14.93 0.82
N GLY A 166 12.78 15.11 -0.08
CA GLY A 166 12.85 16.05 -1.20
C GLY A 166 13.47 15.53 -2.50
N ASP A 167 14.09 14.35 -2.53
CA ASP A 167 14.97 13.97 -3.66
C ASP A 167 14.36 12.94 -4.64
N TRP A 168 13.32 12.19 -4.26
CA TRP A 168 12.72 11.19 -5.13
C TRP A 168 11.23 10.95 -4.81
N SER A 169 10.48 10.40 -5.78
CA SER A 169 9.10 9.96 -5.56
C SER A 169 8.80 8.57 -6.11
N ARG A 170 8.31 7.65 -5.26
CA ARG A 170 7.70 6.41 -5.75
C ARG A 170 6.39 6.72 -6.47
N ARG A 171 6.11 5.98 -7.54
CA ARG A 171 4.83 6.00 -8.25
C ARG A 171 4.35 4.58 -8.50
N PHE A 172 3.11 4.33 -8.14
CA PHE A 172 2.42 3.09 -8.42
C PHE A 172 0.94 3.35 -8.61
N THR A 173 0.32 2.46 -9.37
CA THR A 173 -1.10 2.41 -9.62
C THR A 173 -1.56 0.99 -9.38
N GLY A 174 -2.77 0.81 -8.91
CA GLY A 174 -3.33 -0.53 -8.81
C GLY A 174 -4.58 -0.60 -7.97
N ARG A 175 -4.89 -1.81 -7.53
CA ARG A 175 -6.08 -2.14 -6.78
C ARG A 175 -5.70 -2.47 -5.33
N LEU A 176 -6.50 -1.97 -4.40
CA LEU A 176 -6.50 -2.38 -3.01
C LEU A 176 -7.91 -2.86 -2.67
N ASP A 177 -8.02 -4.06 -2.09
CA ASP A 177 -9.26 -4.54 -1.48
C ASP A 177 -9.09 -4.47 0.04
N GLN A 178 -9.98 -3.75 0.72
CA GLN A 178 -9.92 -3.55 2.17
C GLN A 178 -11.19 -4.08 2.84
N ARG A 179 -11.02 -4.78 3.95
CA ARG A 179 -12.12 -5.27 4.79
C ARG A 179 -11.85 -4.99 6.26
N LEU A 180 -12.81 -4.35 6.94
CA LEU A 180 -12.79 -4.24 8.40
C LEU A 180 -13.07 -5.62 9.00
N ILE A 181 -12.20 -6.09 9.89
CA ILE A 181 -12.31 -7.41 10.52
C ILE A 181 -12.48 -7.33 12.05
N GLU A 182 -12.06 -6.22 12.66
CA GLU A 182 -12.23 -5.90 14.07
C GLU A 182 -12.59 -4.42 14.19
N GLY A 183 -13.26 -4.03 15.27
CA GLY A 183 -13.88 -2.73 15.43
C GLY A 183 -15.34 -2.71 14.98
N GLU A 184 -16.24 -2.17 15.80
CA GLU A 184 -17.69 -2.22 15.56
C GLU A 184 -18.23 -1.03 14.74
N ARG A 185 -17.35 -0.27 14.05
CA ARG A 185 -17.68 1.02 13.40
C ARG A 185 -18.36 1.98 14.38
N ASP A 186 -17.89 1.97 15.61
CA ASP A 186 -18.40 2.76 16.72
C ASP A 186 -17.74 4.15 16.82
N GLY A 187 -16.84 4.47 15.88
CA GLY A 187 -16.05 5.70 15.88
C GLY A 187 -14.76 5.59 16.68
N ASN A 188 -14.41 4.39 17.16
CA ASN A 188 -13.15 4.16 17.87
C ASN A 188 -12.12 3.50 16.96
N LEU A 189 -11.48 4.34 16.13
CA LEU A 189 -10.47 3.90 15.18
C LEU A 189 -9.35 3.06 15.80
N ASP A 190 -8.98 3.26 17.07
CA ASP A 190 -7.88 2.56 17.74
C ASP A 190 -8.12 1.04 17.88
N GLU A 191 -9.39 0.62 17.90
CA GLU A 191 -9.82 -0.77 18.02
C GLU A 191 -10.06 -1.44 16.66
N ASP A 192 -9.96 -0.68 15.57
CA ASP A 192 -10.18 -1.21 14.24
C ASP A 192 -8.97 -2.01 13.72
N ALA A 193 -9.27 -3.14 13.08
CA ALA A 193 -8.29 -3.88 12.28
C ALA A 193 -8.85 -4.19 10.88
N TYR A 194 -7.97 -4.16 9.89
CA TYR A 194 -8.31 -4.34 8.48
C TYR A 194 -7.47 -5.45 7.85
N HIS A 195 -8.10 -6.24 7.00
CA HIS A 195 -7.40 -7.05 6.00
C HIS A 195 -7.32 -6.30 4.68
N ILE A 196 -6.15 -6.33 4.05
CA ILE A 196 -5.85 -5.61 2.82
C ILE A 196 -5.18 -6.56 1.83
N SER A 197 -5.73 -6.63 0.62
CA SER A 197 -5.08 -7.26 -0.53
C SER A 197 -4.64 -6.20 -1.54
N THR A 198 -3.47 -6.38 -2.15
CA THR A 198 -2.91 -5.42 -3.11
C THR A 198 -2.60 -6.10 -4.45
N GLU A 199 -2.85 -5.37 -5.54
CA GLU A 199 -2.36 -5.67 -6.89
C GLU A 199 -1.89 -4.37 -7.54
N LEU A 200 -0.58 -4.14 -7.52
CA LEU A 200 0.05 -2.87 -7.88
C LEU A 200 1.08 -3.05 -8.99
N ILE A 201 1.24 -2.00 -9.79
CA ILE A 201 2.35 -1.83 -10.71
C ILE A 201 2.97 -0.45 -10.49
N GLY A 202 4.28 -0.34 -10.58
CA GLY A 202 4.95 0.91 -10.30
C GLY A 202 6.35 1.02 -10.86
N ARG A 203 7.01 2.12 -10.47
CA ARG A 203 8.45 2.34 -10.71
C ARG A 203 9.15 2.62 -9.39
N ASP A 204 10.33 2.03 -9.23
CA ASP A 204 11.19 2.23 -8.08
C ASP A 204 11.97 3.56 -8.17
N ARG A 205 12.98 3.72 -7.31
CA ARG A 205 13.85 4.89 -7.25
C ARG A 205 14.82 5.03 -8.41
N ASP A 206 15.16 3.93 -9.06
CA ASP A 206 16.05 3.90 -10.22
C ASP A 206 15.25 3.97 -11.55
N GLY A 207 13.92 3.99 -11.45
CA GLY A 207 12.99 4.08 -12.55
C GLY A 207 12.63 2.74 -13.18
N ALA A 208 13.11 1.63 -12.61
CA ALA A 208 12.78 0.28 -13.05
C ALA A 208 11.34 -0.06 -12.68
N SER A 209 10.67 -0.81 -13.56
CA SER A 209 9.28 -1.21 -13.36
C SER A 209 9.20 -2.43 -12.45
N PHE A 210 8.22 -2.43 -11.55
CA PHE A 210 7.91 -3.58 -10.70
C PHE A 210 6.40 -3.83 -10.63
N GLY A 211 6.01 -5.07 -10.36
CA GLY A 211 4.70 -5.45 -9.86
C GLY A 211 4.79 -5.81 -8.38
N CYS A 212 3.74 -5.50 -7.62
CA CYS A 212 3.57 -5.95 -6.24
C CYS A 212 2.19 -6.59 -6.09
N SER A 213 2.11 -7.72 -5.41
CA SER A 213 0.83 -8.36 -5.08
C SER A 213 0.89 -9.08 -3.75
N THR A 214 -0.17 -9.02 -2.95
CA THR A 214 -0.28 -9.81 -1.72
C THR A 214 -0.48 -11.29 -2.01
N THR A 215 0.37 -12.14 -1.43
CA THR A 215 0.16 -13.61 -1.40
C THR A 215 -0.52 -14.06 -0.13
N THR A 216 -0.37 -13.29 0.96
CA THR A 216 -1.15 -13.39 2.20
C THR A 216 -1.67 -11.99 2.54
N GLU A 217 -2.97 -11.87 2.84
CA GLU A 217 -3.59 -10.58 3.15
C GLU A 217 -2.80 -9.83 4.24
N LEU A 218 -2.60 -8.53 4.04
CA LEU A 218 -1.99 -7.66 5.01
C LEU A 218 -2.97 -7.39 6.15
N ARG A 219 -2.50 -7.44 7.39
CA ARG A 219 -3.26 -7.03 8.56
C ARG A 219 -2.76 -5.67 9.04
N LEU A 220 -3.63 -4.67 8.93
CA LEU A 220 -3.41 -3.34 9.46
C LEU A 220 -4.20 -3.21 10.76
N GLU A 221 -3.52 -2.92 11.86
CA GLU A 221 -4.16 -2.55 13.13
C GLU A 221 -4.02 -1.05 13.30
N MET A 222 -5.13 -0.35 13.49
CA MET A 222 -5.13 1.11 13.51
C MET A 222 -4.49 1.70 14.76
N SER A 223 -4.29 0.92 15.82
CA SER A 223 -3.47 1.26 16.99
C SER A 223 -1.98 0.95 16.80
N CYS A 224 -1.59 0.41 15.65
CA CYS A 224 -0.21 0.09 15.32
C CYS A 224 0.32 0.92 14.16
N LYS A 225 1.55 1.40 14.31
CA LYS A 225 2.28 2.12 13.27
C LYS A 225 2.68 1.26 12.07
N TRP A 226 2.77 -0.04 12.30
CA TRP A 226 3.28 -1.00 11.34
C TRP A 226 2.17 -1.93 10.89
N ILE A 227 2.31 -2.44 9.66
CA ILE A 227 1.49 -3.56 9.20
C ILE A 227 1.96 -4.79 9.99
N VAL A 228 1.07 -5.38 10.79
CA VAL A 228 1.47 -6.37 11.81
C VAL A 228 1.72 -7.76 11.23
N SER A 229 1.14 -8.06 10.07
CA SER A 229 1.38 -9.32 9.35
C SER A 229 0.95 -9.24 7.89
N GLY A 230 1.44 -10.17 7.08
CA GLY A 230 1.07 -10.31 5.68
C GLY A 230 2.30 -10.62 4.84
N VAL A 231 2.06 -11.07 3.60
CA VAL A 231 3.15 -11.36 2.67
C VAL A 231 2.84 -10.73 1.33
N GLU A 232 3.78 -9.91 0.86
CA GLU A 232 3.76 -9.32 -0.48
C GLU A 232 4.80 -9.97 -1.36
N ARG A 233 4.46 -10.15 -2.64
CA ARG A 233 5.34 -10.62 -3.68
C ARG A 233 5.66 -9.47 -4.63
N PHE A 234 6.94 -9.30 -4.92
CA PHE A 234 7.45 -8.34 -5.88
C PHE A 234 8.01 -9.07 -7.11
N ASP A 235 7.57 -8.65 -8.28
CA ASP A 235 8.06 -9.14 -9.57
C ASP A 235 8.65 -7.96 -10.36
N ALA A 236 9.97 -7.99 -10.65
CA ALA A 236 10.64 -7.00 -11.48
C ALA A 236 11.10 -7.64 -12.80
N SER A 237 11.12 -6.88 -13.91
CA SER A 237 11.26 -7.45 -15.27
C SER A 237 12.54 -8.24 -15.50
N ASP A 238 13.61 -7.91 -14.77
CA ASP A 238 14.96 -8.44 -14.98
C ASP A 238 15.58 -8.98 -13.68
N GLU A 239 14.76 -9.20 -12.65
CA GLU A 239 15.24 -9.63 -11.34
C GLU A 239 14.44 -10.81 -10.79
N LEU A 240 15.03 -11.49 -9.83
CA LEU A 240 14.36 -12.57 -9.09
C LEU A 240 13.20 -12.00 -8.28
N ALA A 241 12.09 -12.73 -8.29
CA ALA A 241 10.94 -12.38 -7.48
C ALA A 241 11.29 -12.45 -5.98
N ARG A 242 10.65 -11.56 -5.22
CA ARG A 242 10.92 -11.39 -3.79
C ARG A 242 9.64 -11.46 -3.01
N GLU A 243 9.73 -11.95 -1.79
CA GLU A 243 8.63 -11.94 -0.84
C GLU A 243 9.01 -11.11 0.38
N LEU A 244 8.16 -10.15 0.74
CA LEU A 244 8.24 -9.38 1.96
C LEU A 244 7.23 -9.95 2.96
N ASP A 245 7.73 -10.62 4.00
CA ASP A 245 6.95 -11.06 5.16
C ASP A 245 7.02 -9.97 6.23
N LEU A 246 5.87 -9.32 6.48
CA LEU A 246 5.71 -8.22 7.44
C LEU A 246 5.49 -8.69 8.88
N GLY A 247 5.67 -9.99 9.15
CA GLY A 247 5.59 -10.55 10.49
C GLY A 247 4.32 -11.35 10.75
N THR A 248 4.11 -11.66 12.03
CA THR A 248 3.10 -12.62 12.48
C THR A 248 2.09 -12.03 13.48
N GLY A 249 1.97 -10.71 13.55
CA GLY A 249 1.01 -9.99 14.38
C GLY A 249 1.60 -9.14 15.51
N SER A 250 2.92 -8.96 15.57
CA SER A 250 3.53 -8.06 16.55
C SER A 250 3.57 -6.64 15.99
N CYS A 251 3.28 -5.65 16.84
CA CYS A 251 3.44 -4.25 16.46
C CYS A 251 4.91 -3.83 16.60
N ASP A 252 5.71 -4.20 15.60
CA ASP A 252 7.13 -3.87 15.51
C ASP A 252 7.54 -3.52 14.07
N ASP A 253 8.75 -3.03 13.92
CA ASP A 253 9.31 -2.58 12.65
C ASP A 253 10.06 -3.70 11.90
N LEU A 254 9.88 -4.96 12.31
CA LEU A 254 10.66 -6.09 11.80
C LEU A 254 9.94 -6.77 10.63
N ALA A 255 10.68 -6.98 9.54
CA ALA A 255 10.20 -7.76 8.41
C ALA A 255 11.29 -8.70 7.91
N ARG A 256 10.89 -9.62 7.03
CA ARG A 256 11.80 -10.59 6.39
C ARG A 256 11.61 -10.52 4.89
N ILE A 257 12.71 -10.32 4.17
CA ILE A 257 12.73 -10.43 2.71
C ILE A 257 13.31 -11.78 2.31
N THR A 258 12.60 -12.48 1.44
CA THR A 258 13.03 -13.74 0.85
C THR A 258 13.24 -13.55 -0.65
N ALA A 259 14.41 -13.93 -1.16
CA ALA A 259 14.63 -14.09 -2.59
C ALA A 259 15.29 -15.44 -2.84
N GLU A 260 14.67 -16.24 -3.70
CA GLU A 260 15.01 -17.66 -3.88
C GLU A 260 15.02 -18.44 -2.55
N ASN A 261 16.23 -18.77 -2.05
CA ASN A 261 16.44 -19.52 -0.81
C ASN A 261 17.18 -18.70 0.26
N THR A 262 17.33 -17.40 0.05
CA THR A 262 18.02 -16.52 1.00
C THR A 262 17.01 -15.63 1.71
N VAL A 263 17.09 -15.60 3.03
CA VAL A 263 16.23 -14.79 3.90
C VAL A 263 17.07 -13.75 4.61
N PHE A 264 16.64 -12.49 4.55
CA PHE A 264 17.25 -11.39 5.29
C PHE A 264 16.21 -10.76 6.20
N GLY A 265 16.59 -10.51 7.46
CA GLY A 265 15.81 -9.66 8.35
C GLY A 265 16.06 -8.19 8.01
N LEU A 266 15.02 -7.38 8.07
CA LEU A 266 15.08 -5.94 7.85
C LEU A 266 14.25 -5.18 8.87
N THR A 267 14.61 -3.93 9.09
CA THR A 267 13.85 -2.98 9.90
C THR A 267 13.26 -1.91 8.98
N ILE A 268 11.96 -1.70 9.07
CA ILE A 268 11.24 -0.68 8.31
C ILE A 268 11.34 0.66 9.07
N PRO A 269 11.85 1.73 8.46
CA PRO A 269 11.98 3.03 9.12
C PRO A 269 10.63 3.77 9.27
#